data_AF-A0A6M2E418-F1
#
_entry.id   AF-A0A6M2E418-F1
#
_cell.length_a   1.000
_cell.length_b   1.000
_cell.length_c   1.000
_cell.angle_alpha   90.00
_cell.angle_beta   90.00
_cell.angle_gamma   90.00
#
_symmetry.space_group_name_H-M   'P 1'
#
loop_
_entity.id
_entity.type
_entity.pdbx_description
1 polymer ?
#
loop_
_entity_poly.entity_id
_entity_poly.type
_entity_poly.pdbx_seq_one_letter_code
_entity_poly.pdbx_strand_id
1 'polypeptide(L)'
;LATTAKEWADLFAEHNSGTYNNQWMVVDYKKFKPGQPLPDGLLYVLEQLPHYINITDATHVLRAQSYWPSYNVPASEFIFNMSGSQKQVKKFGDWFTYDKTPRALIFKRDHIKVNDMDSMIKLMRYNDYKNDPLSRCNCTPPYSAENAIS
;
A
#
# COMPACT_ATOMS: atom_id res chain seq x y z
N LEU A 1 -4.52 12.01 -21.31
CA LEU A 1 -5.99 11.91 -21.18
C LEU A 1 -6.44 12.48 -19.84
N ALA A 2 -6.15 11.81 -18.73
CA ALA A 2 -6.63 12.24 -17.41
C ALA A 2 -6.13 13.62 -16.98
N THR A 3 -7.03 14.42 -16.42
CA THR A 3 -6.73 15.69 -15.75
C THR A 3 -6.97 15.63 -14.24
N THR A 4 -7.69 14.62 -13.75
CA THR A 4 -7.87 14.35 -12.31
C THR A 4 -7.49 12.91 -11.94
N ALA A 5 -7.26 12.66 -10.66
CA ALA A 5 -6.98 11.30 -10.17
C ALA A 5 -8.15 10.33 -10.41
N LYS A 6 -9.40 10.80 -10.29
CA LYS A 6 -10.59 10.00 -10.59
C LYS A 6 -10.67 9.65 -12.08
N GLU A 7 -10.46 10.62 -12.97
CA GLU A 7 -10.46 10.37 -14.41
C GLU A 7 -9.41 9.36 -14.83
N TRP A 8 -8.21 9.41 -14.21
CA TRP A 8 -7.19 8.39 -14.46
C TRP A 8 -7.70 6.99 -14.10
N ALA A 9 -8.33 6.85 -12.92
CA ALA A 9 -8.85 5.58 -12.45
C ALA A 9 -9.99 5.06 -13.34
N ASP A 10 -10.91 5.93 -13.75
CA ASP A 10 -12.02 5.58 -14.65
C ASP A 10 -11.49 5.11 -16.02
N LEU A 11 -10.56 5.86 -16.62
CA LEU A 11 -9.95 5.53 -17.91
C LEU A 11 -9.12 4.24 -17.86
N PHE A 12 -8.33 4.05 -16.80
CA PHE A 12 -7.55 2.82 -16.62
C PHE A 12 -8.44 1.58 -16.48
N ALA A 13 -9.64 1.75 -15.90
CA ALA A 13 -10.56 0.65 -15.67
C ALA A 13 -11.27 0.17 -16.95
N GLU A 14 -11.22 0.95 -18.03
CA GLU A 14 -11.73 0.54 -19.33
C GLU A 14 -10.97 -0.69 -19.83
N HIS A 15 -11.71 -1.69 -20.31
CA HIS A 15 -11.14 -2.90 -20.91
C HIS A 15 -10.12 -3.65 -20.03
N ASN A 16 -10.38 -3.73 -18.72
CA ASN A 16 -9.58 -4.50 -17.76
C ASN A 16 -9.17 -5.90 -18.30
N SER A 17 -7.86 -6.11 -18.46
CA SER A 17 -7.30 -7.37 -18.94
C SER A 17 -7.21 -8.46 -17.88
N GLY A 18 -7.25 -8.11 -16.59
CA GLY A 18 -6.95 -9.02 -15.50
C GLY A 18 -5.48 -9.43 -15.40
N THR A 19 -4.59 -8.73 -16.11
CA THR A 19 -3.14 -8.99 -16.10
C THR A 19 -2.38 -7.83 -15.46
N TYR A 20 -1.26 -8.14 -14.82
CA TYR A 20 -0.51 -7.18 -13.98
C TYR A 20 -1.41 -6.49 -12.94
N ASN A 21 -2.08 -7.33 -12.14
CA ASN A 21 -3.03 -6.93 -11.10
C ASN A 21 -2.31 -6.16 -9.98
N ASN A 22 -2.58 -4.86 -9.89
CA ASN A 22 -1.88 -3.94 -8.99
C ASN A 22 -2.85 -3.16 -8.11
N GLN A 23 -2.29 -2.59 -7.04
CA GLN A 23 -2.84 -1.42 -6.36
C GLN A 23 -2.16 -0.16 -6.93
N TRP A 24 -2.90 0.63 -7.69
CA TRP A 24 -2.45 1.92 -8.22
C TRP A 24 -2.85 3.04 -7.27
N MET A 25 -1.92 3.96 -7.01
CA MET A 25 -2.16 5.16 -6.22
C MET A 25 -1.97 6.38 -7.12
N VAL A 26 -3.01 7.20 -7.26
CA VAL A 26 -2.97 8.41 -8.09
C VAL A 26 -3.18 9.62 -7.18
N VAL A 27 -2.13 10.43 -7.05
CA VAL A 27 -2.12 11.64 -6.23
C VAL A 27 -2.29 12.85 -7.13
N ASP A 28 -3.36 13.62 -6.91
CA ASP A 28 -3.60 14.88 -7.63
C ASP A 28 -2.99 16.07 -6.88
N TYR A 29 -1.72 16.36 -7.16
CA TYR A 29 -1.03 17.51 -6.55
C TYR A 29 -1.68 18.86 -6.84
N LYS A 30 -2.52 19.00 -7.87
CA LYS A 30 -3.26 20.27 -8.13
C LYS A 30 -4.24 20.61 -7.00
N LYS A 31 -4.68 19.58 -6.25
CA LYS A 31 -5.54 19.74 -5.08
C LYS A 31 -4.77 19.97 -3.79
N PHE A 32 -3.49 19.64 -3.74
CA PHE A 32 -2.67 19.79 -2.55
C PHE A 32 -2.28 21.26 -2.34
N LYS A 33 -2.57 21.78 -1.14
CA LYS A 33 -2.12 23.11 -0.71
C LYS A 33 -1.40 22.99 0.63
N PRO A 34 -0.12 23.39 0.72
CA PRO A 34 0.62 23.33 1.98
C PRO A 34 -0.11 24.06 3.11
N GLY A 35 -0.12 23.46 4.30
CA GLY A 35 -0.77 24.03 5.50
C GLY A 35 -2.29 23.98 5.51
N GLN A 36 -2.94 23.39 4.50
CA GLN A 36 -4.40 23.21 4.45
C GLN A 36 -4.78 21.74 4.62
N PRO A 37 -5.99 21.44 5.14
CA PRO A 37 -6.52 20.08 5.15
C PRO A 37 -6.56 19.48 3.74
N LEU A 38 -6.24 18.19 3.61
CA LEU A 38 -6.28 17.47 2.33
C LEU A 38 -7.73 17.40 1.82
N PRO A 39 -8.10 17.99 0.67
CA PRO A 39 -9.49 17.96 0.18
C PRO A 39 -9.81 16.64 -0.51
N ASP A 40 -11.07 16.19 -0.45
CA ASP A 40 -11.50 14.93 -1.06
C ASP A 40 -11.13 14.83 -2.55
N GLY A 41 -10.84 13.60 -2.98
CA GLY A 41 -10.35 13.23 -4.28
C GLY A 41 -8.92 13.68 -4.58
N LEU A 42 -8.10 13.90 -3.55
CA LEU A 42 -6.66 14.13 -3.67
C LEU A 42 -5.92 12.81 -3.95
N LEU A 43 -6.29 11.71 -3.29
CA LEU A 43 -5.72 10.39 -3.51
C LEU A 43 -6.82 9.42 -3.94
N TYR A 44 -6.71 8.88 -5.16
CA TYR A 44 -7.48 7.72 -5.58
C TYR A 44 -6.62 6.46 -5.57
N VAL A 45 -7.18 5.38 -5.04
CA VAL A 45 -6.59 4.05 -5.05
C VAL A 45 -7.44 3.15 -5.93
N LEU A 46 -6.81 2.50 -6.89
CA LEU A 46 -7.44 1.52 -7.78
C LEU A 46 -6.81 0.16 -7.55
N GLU A 47 -7.62 -0.85 -7.32
CA GLU A 47 -7.18 -2.25 -7.19
C GLU A 47 -7.82 -3.13 -8.26
N GLN A 48 -6.97 -3.83 -9.02
CA GLN A 48 -7.39 -4.65 -10.15
C GLN A 48 -7.28 -6.14 -9.83
N LEU A 49 -8.29 -6.90 -10.26
CA LEU A 49 -8.27 -8.35 -10.46
C LEU A 49 -8.84 -8.70 -11.84
N PRO A 50 -8.71 -9.95 -12.31
CA PRO A 50 -9.46 -10.40 -13.49
C PRO A 50 -10.95 -10.09 -13.36
N HIS A 51 -11.49 -9.39 -14.36
CA HIS A 51 -12.89 -8.98 -14.47
C HIS A 51 -13.43 -8.03 -13.39
N TYR A 52 -12.59 -7.53 -12.48
CA TYR A 52 -13.06 -6.65 -11.42
C TYR A 52 -12.04 -5.56 -11.06
N ILE A 53 -12.53 -4.34 -10.87
CA ILE A 53 -11.74 -3.21 -10.41
C ILE A 53 -12.49 -2.53 -9.28
N ASN A 54 -11.77 -2.24 -8.19
CA ASN A 54 -12.24 -1.39 -7.11
C ASN A 54 -11.56 -0.02 -7.19
N ILE A 55 -12.33 1.08 -7.22
CA ILE A 55 -11.81 2.45 -7.19
C ILE A 55 -12.29 3.11 -5.90
N THR A 56 -11.38 3.68 -5.14
CA THR A 56 -11.68 4.29 -3.84
C THR A 56 -10.98 5.64 -3.71
N ASP A 57 -11.73 6.66 -3.27
CA ASP A 57 -11.13 7.90 -2.76
C ASP A 57 -10.56 7.65 -1.36
N ALA A 58 -9.24 7.47 -1.31
CA ALA A 58 -8.51 7.15 -0.09
C ALA A 58 -8.06 8.42 0.67
N THR A 59 -8.48 9.61 0.24
CA THR A 59 -8.08 10.87 0.87
C THR A 59 -8.43 10.92 2.35
N HIS A 60 -9.60 10.40 2.73
CA HIS A 60 -10.04 10.37 4.13
C HIS A 60 -9.08 9.55 5.02
N VAL A 61 -8.60 8.40 4.54
CA VAL A 61 -7.61 7.58 5.24
C VAL A 61 -6.29 8.31 5.33
N LEU A 62 -5.79 8.83 4.21
CA LEU A 62 -4.55 9.59 4.16
C LEU A 62 -4.56 10.78 5.14
N ARG A 63 -5.68 11.50 5.22
CA ARG A 63 -5.88 12.60 6.17
C ARG A 63 -5.87 12.12 7.63
N ALA A 64 -6.51 10.98 7.92
CA ALA A 64 -6.65 10.47 9.28
C ALA A 64 -5.34 9.91 9.86
N GLN A 65 -4.54 9.19 9.05
CA GLN A 65 -3.33 8.52 9.53
C GLN A 65 -2.03 9.16 9.07
N SER A 66 -2.07 10.21 8.24
CA SER A 66 -0.94 10.97 7.66
C SER A 66 -0.11 10.29 6.55
N TYR A 67 -0.41 9.04 6.18
CA TYR A 67 0.28 8.31 5.13
C TYR A 67 -0.64 7.29 4.44
N TRP A 68 -0.23 6.78 3.28
CA TRP A 68 -0.85 5.62 2.63
C TRP A 68 0.25 4.64 2.21
N PRO A 69 0.34 3.45 2.83
CA PRO A 69 1.34 2.46 2.47
C PRO A 69 0.83 1.48 1.41
N SER A 70 1.74 0.90 0.63
CA SER A 70 1.46 -0.17 -0.32
C SER A 70 2.58 -1.19 -0.32
N TYR A 71 2.23 -2.49 -0.25
CA TYR A 71 3.20 -3.57 0.00
C TYR A 71 2.69 -4.93 -0.51
N ASN A 72 2.07 -4.94 -1.70
CA ASN A 72 1.60 -6.15 -2.39
C ASN A 72 0.45 -6.92 -1.71
N VAL A 73 -0.24 -6.31 -0.75
CA VAL A 73 -1.49 -6.83 -0.18
C VAL A 73 -2.61 -5.83 -0.45
N PRO A 74 -3.74 -6.25 -1.03
CA PRO A 74 -4.82 -5.32 -1.34
C PRO A 74 -5.46 -4.76 -0.07
N ALA A 75 -5.77 -3.46 -0.09
CA ALA A 75 -6.41 -2.71 0.97
C ALA A 75 -7.94 -2.90 0.98
N SER A 76 -8.57 -3.13 -0.17
CA SER A 76 -9.99 -3.47 -0.24
C SER A 76 -10.20 -4.89 0.29
N GLU A 77 -11.00 -5.01 1.35
CA GLU A 77 -11.38 -6.31 1.91
C GLU A 77 -12.03 -7.21 0.85
N PHE A 78 -12.82 -6.63 -0.06
CA PHE A 78 -13.46 -7.36 -1.14
C PHE A 78 -12.44 -7.95 -2.11
N ILE A 79 -11.46 -7.15 -2.56
CA ILE A 79 -10.37 -7.61 -3.43
C ILE A 79 -9.52 -8.66 -2.70
N PHE A 80 -9.21 -8.43 -1.42
CA PHE A 80 -8.46 -9.36 -0.58
C PHE A 80 -9.13 -10.73 -0.49
N ASN A 81 -10.45 -10.76 -0.30
CA ASN A 81 -11.21 -11.99 -0.24
C ASN A 81 -11.32 -12.67 -1.61
N MET A 82 -11.57 -11.88 -2.67
CA MET A 82 -11.74 -12.37 -4.05
C MET A 82 -10.44 -12.97 -4.62
N SER A 83 -9.28 -12.39 -4.30
CA SER A 83 -7.97 -12.89 -4.74
C SER A 83 -7.53 -14.17 -4.02
N GLY A 84 -8.27 -14.62 -3.01
CA GLY A 84 -7.97 -15.82 -2.25
C GLY A 84 -6.97 -15.65 -1.12
N SER A 85 -6.62 -14.41 -0.73
CA SER A 85 -5.67 -14.12 0.35
C SER A 85 -6.05 -14.77 1.68
N GLN A 86 -7.36 -14.92 1.96
CA GLN A 86 -7.85 -15.64 3.15
C GLN A 86 -7.31 -17.07 3.27
N LYS A 87 -7.11 -17.77 2.15
CA LYS A 87 -6.51 -19.12 2.15
C LYS A 87 -5.03 -19.07 2.49
N GLN A 88 -4.33 -18.02 2.04
CA GLN A 88 -2.92 -17.81 2.37
C GLN A 88 -2.72 -17.43 3.83
N VAL A 89 -3.58 -16.57 4.39
CA VAL A 89 -3.58 -16.25 5.82
C VAL A 89 -3.77 -17.51 6.67
N LYS A 90 -4.73 -18.37 6.32
CA LYS A 90 -4.94 -19.65 7.04
C LYS A 90 -3.72 -20.57 7.00
N LYS A 91 -2.94 -20.53 5.91
CA LYS A 91 -1.80 -21.43 5.70
C LYS A 91 -0.48 -20.88 6.25
N PHE A 92 -0.27 -19.57 6.14
CA PHE A 92 1.02 -18.90 6.36
C PHE A 92 0.95 -17.75 7.38
N GLY A 93 -0.23 -17.43 7.90
CA GLY A 93 -0.44 -16.45 8.95
C GLY A 93 -0.30 -15.00 8.47
N ASP A 94 0.19 -14.17 9.40
CA ASP A 94 0.17 -12.70 9.30
C ASP A 94 0.96 -12.13 8.11
N TRP A 95 1.88 -12.90 7.52
CA TRP A 95 2.62 -12.49 6.33
C TRP A 95 1.71 -12.15 5.13
N PHE A 96 0.48 -12.68 5.11
CA PHE A 96 -0.51 -12.42 4.06
C PHE A 96 -1.68 -11.54 4.52
N THR A 97 -1.70 -11.07 5.77
CA THR A 97 -2.73 -10.12 6.24
C THR A 97 -2.41 -8.70 5.76
N TYR A 98 -3.40 -7.83 5.62
CA TYR A 98 -3.12 -6.45 5.19
C TYR A 98 -2.36 -5.65 6.26
N ASP A 99 -2.68 -5.80 7.54
CA ASP A 99 -2.22 -4.93 8.62
C ASP A 99 -1.04 -5.49 9.43
N LYS A 100 -0.68 -6.77 9.26
CA LYS A 100 0.37 -7.43 10.06
C LYS A 100 1.49 -8.06 9.23
N THR A 101 1.58 -7.76 7.93
CA THR A 101 2.83 -8.09 7.21
C THR A 101 4.01 -7.36 7.84
N PRO A 102 5.24 -7.88 7.72
CA PRO A 102 6.44 -7.17 8.14
C PRO A 102 6.51 -5.73 7.61
N ARG A 103 6.21 -5.52 6.32
CA ARG A 103 6.20 -4.19 5.69
C ARG A 103 5.11 -3.28 6.25
N ALA A 104 3.90 -3.80 6.49
CA ALA A 104 2.81 -3.04 7.11
C ALA A 104 3.21 -2.56 8.51
N LEU A 105 3.82 -3.45 9.30
CA LEU A 105 4.27 -3.13 10.66
C LEU A 105 5.45 -2.15 10.66
N ILE A 106 6.40 -2.28 9.73
CA ILE A 106 7.52 -1.33 9.57
C ILE A 106 6.99 0.06 9.19
N PHE A 107 6.11 0.16 8.19
CA PHE A 107 5.50 1.45 7.82
C PHE A 107 4.72 2.05 8.99
N LYS A 108 3.90 1.24 9.67
CA LYS A 108 3.13 1.68 10.85
C LYS A 108 4.04 2.25 11.94
N ARG A 109 5.20 1.63 12.19
CA ARG A 109 6.20 2.07 13.18
C ARG A 109 6.97 3.32 12.72
N ASP A 110 7.38 3.37 11.46
CA ASP A 110 8.46 4.27 11.01
C ASP A 110 8.01 5.42 10.10
N HIS A 111 6.79 5.41 9.56
CA HIS A 111 6.33 6.51 8.67
C HIS A 111 6.47 7.90 9.31
N ILE A 112 6.22 8.00 10.62
CA ILE A 112 6.36 9.25 11.39
C ILE A 112 7.80 9.80 11.44
N LYS A 113 8.80 8.99 11.10
CA LYS A 113 10.21 9.41 11.03
C LYS A 113 10.54 10.14 9.73
N VAL A 114 9.64 10.08 8.74
CA VAL A 114 9.79 10.74 7.44
C VAL A 114 9.31 12.18 7.55
N ASN A 115 10.26 13.12 7.59
CA ASN A 115 9.99 14.55 7.73
C ASN A 115 10.53 15.36 6.54
N ASP A 116 11.30 14.73 5.66
CA ASP A 116 11.94 15.31 4.49
C ASP A 116 12.25 14.21 3.45
N MET A 117 12.85 14.60 2.33
CA MET A 117 13.16 13.67 1.24
C MET A 117 14.26 12.67 1.62
N ASP A 118 15.24 13.06 2.43
CA ASP A 118 16.34 12.18 2.83
C ASP A 118 15.83 11.07 3.77
N SER A 119 14.99 11.42 4.74
CA SER A 119 14.32 10.47 5.62
C SER A 119 13.32 9.58 4.88
N MET A 120 12.63 10.11 3.83
CA MET A 120 11.81 9.29 2.93
C MET A 120 12.66 8.24 2.22
N ILE A 121 13.76 8.64 1.58
CA ILE A 121 14.67 7.72 0.89
C ILE A 121 15.21 6.68 1.88
N LYS A 122 15.58 7.11 3.08
CA LYS A 122 16.08 6.21 4.14
C LYS A 122 15.06 5.14 4.51
N LEU A 123 13.77 5.50 4.68
CA LEU A 123 12.72 4.52 4.95
C LEU A 123 12.49 3.60 3.75
N MET A 124 12.42 4.15 2.53
CA MET A 124 12.20 3.36 1.32
C MET A 124 13.36 2.43 0.97
N ARG A 125 14.56 2.67 1.53
CA ARG A 125 15.75 1.82 1.41
C ARG A 125 16.01 0.97 2.67
N TYR A 126 15.07 0.97 3.62
CA TYR A 126 15.30 0.34 4.91
C TYR A 126 15.33 -1.18 4.81
N ASN A 127 16.49 -1.76 5.13
CA ASN A 127 16.68 -3.18 5.37
C ASN A 127 17.70 -3.42 6.46
N ASP A 128 17.22 -3.77 7.65
CA ASP A 128 18.06 -4.18 8.76
C ASP A 128 17.65 -5.57 9.25
N TYR A 129 17.36 -6.47 8.31
CA TYR A 129 16.66 -7.74 8.58
C TYR A 129 17.31 -8.64 9.63
N LYS A 130 18.62 -8.52 9.85
CA LYS A 130 19.34 -9.30 10.87
C LYS A 130 19.06 -8.80 12.29
N ASN A 131 18.71 -7.53 12.45
CA ASN A 131 18.54 -6.87 13.74
C ASN A 131 17.09 -6.43 14.00
N ASP A 132 16.29 -6.13 12.97
CA ASP A 132 14.89 -5.71 13.13
C ASP A 132 14.01 -6.91 13.58
N PRO A 133 13.36 -6.83 14.76
CA PRO A 133 12.44 -7.87 15.20
C PRO A 133 11.26 -8.11 14.24
N LEU A 134 10.84 -7.10 13.46
CA LEU A 134 9.78 -7.24 12.46
C LEU A 134 10.22 -8.06 11.23
N SER A 135 11.53 -8.26 11.06
CA SER A 135 12.07 -9.08 9.98
C SER A 135 12.19 -10.57 10.35
N ARG A 136 11.88 -10.95 11.59
CA ARG A 136 11.93 -12.34 12.07
C ARG A 136 10.87 -13.20 11.39
N CYS A 137 11.21 -14.46 11.14
CA CYS A 137 10.26 -15.47 10.70
C CYS A 137 10.54 -16.82 11.37
N ASN A 138 9.57 -17.72 11.30
CA ASN A 138 9.76 -19.13 11.65
C ASN A 138 10.51 -19.85 10.51
N CYS A 139 11.77 -19.50 10.34
CA CYS A 139 12.65 -19.84 9.23
C CYS A 139 14.07 -20.10 9.78
N THR A 140 14.98 -20.62 8.96
CA THR A 140 16.41 -20.80 9.34
C THR A 140 17.31 -20.17 8.29
N PRO A 141 18.09 -19.12 8.62
CA PRO A 141 18.17 -18.41 9.91
C PRO A 141 16.83 -17.74 10.30
N PRO A 142 16.61 -17.35 11.58
CA PRO A 142 15.31 -16.89 12.10
C PRO A 142 14.93 -15.46 11.68
N TYR A 143 15.34 -15.05 10.49
CA TYR A 143 15.07 -13.76 9.87
C TYR A 143 15.08 -13.92 8.34
N SER A 144 14.39 -13.02 7.64
CA SER A 144 14.40 -12.97 6.18
C SER A 144 14.66 -11.56 5.67
N ALA A 145 15.54 -11.43 4.68
CA ALA A 145 15.80 -10.17 3.99
C ALA A 145 14.58 -9.67 3.19
N GLU A 146 13.60 -10.54 2.90
CA GLU A 146 12.32 -10.19 2.28
C GLU A 146 11.40 -9.41 3.24
N ASN A 147 11.58 -9.58 4.56
CA ASN A 147 10.75 -8.94 5.57
C ASN A 147 11.26 -7.52 5.88
N ALA A 148 11.42 -6.71 4.83
CA ALA A 148 11.98 -5.36 4.86
C ALA A 148 11.30 -4.48 3.80
N ILE A 149 11.67 -3.19 3.72
CA ILE A 149 11.10 -2.28 2.71
C ILE A 149 11.85 -2.38 1.37
N SER A 150 13.17 -2.57 1.38
CA SER A 150 14.02 -2.74 0.18
C SER A 150 15.12 -3.75 0.37
#